data_AF-A0AAW6BDC2-F1
#
_entry.id   AF-A0AAW6BDC2-F1
#
_cell.length_a   1.000
_cell.length_b   1.000
_cell.length_c   1.000
_cell.angle_alpha   90.00
_cell.angle_beta   90.00
_cell.angle_gamma   90.00
#
_symmetry.space_group_name_H-M   'P 1'
#
loop_
_entity.id
_entity.type
_entity.pdbx_description
1 polymer ?
#
loop_
_entity_poly.entity_id
_entity_poly.type
_entity_poly.pdbx_seq_one_letter_code
_entity_poly.pdbx_strand_id
1 'polypeptide(L)'
;MNYSKVDIDLWDRKEHFLHYRNVAQCGFSLTAKIDITHLLSSLVEKQYKFYPTMIYLISKVVNSYSEFRMAIKDEELIIPYGFQVASRRQGNESPGA
;
A
#
# COMPACT_ATOMS: atom_id res chain seq x y z
N MET A 1 3.37 -18.76 -4.08
CA MET A 1 3.46 -17.37 -3.56
C MET A 1 4.45 -16.63 -4.43
N ASN A 2 4.00 -15.64 -5.21
CA ASN A 2 4.87 -14.90 -6.12
C ASN A 2 5.42 -13.66 -5.41
N TYR A 3 6.70 -13.36 -5.63
CA TYR A 3 7.39 -12.16 -5.16
C TYR A 3 8.50 -11.77 -6.14
N SER A 4 8.96 -10.53 -6.07
CA SER A 4 10.20 -10.07 -6.71
C SER A 4 11.29 -9.91 -5.66
N LYS A 5 12.53 -10.23 -6.01
CA LYS A 5 13.70 -9.90 -5.20
C LYS A 5 14.08 -8.45 -5.45
N VAL A 6 14.47 -7.75 -4.40
CA VAL A 6 15.02 -6.39 -4.51
C VAL A 6 16.52 -6.50 -4.75
N ASP A 7 17.01 -5.92 -5.84
CA ASP A 7 18.44 -5.72 -6.04
C ASP A 7 18.89 -4.56 -5.14
N ILE A 8 19.57 -4.90 -4.04
CA ILE A 8 20.01 -3.92 -3.05
C ILE A 8 21.12 -3.04 -3.64
N ASP A 9 21.96 -3.54 -4.55
CA ASP A 9 23.11 -2.79 -5.08
C ASP A 9 22.68 -1.66 -6.01
N LEU A 10 21.54 -1.82 -6.69
CA LEU A 10 20.94 -0.81 -7.56
C LEU A 10 19.88 0.05 -6.86
N TRP A 11 19.60 -0.17 -5.58
CA TRP A 11 18.54 0.53 -4.87
C TRP A 11 19.05 1.81 -4.20
N ASP A 12 18.47 2.96 -4.57
CA ASP A 12 18.82 4.28 -4.02
C ASP A 12 18.83 4.35 -2.49
N ARG A 13 18.02 3.50 -1.81
CA ARG A 13 17.90 3.48 -0.35
C ARG A 13 18.79 2.44 0.33
N LYS A 14 19.74 1.82 -0.38
CA LYS A 14 20.68 0.80 0.15
C LYS A 14 21.32 1.23 1.47
N GLU A 15 21.99 2.38 1.48
CA GLU A 15 22.74 2.85 2.65
C GLU A 15 21.81 3.06 3.85
N HIS A 16 20.67 3.71 3.63
CA HIS A 16 19.65 3.94 4.65
C HIS A 16 19.11 2.62 5.20
N PHE A 17 18.76 1.67 4.33
CA PHE A 17 18.25 0.36 4.72
C PHE A 17 19.27 -0.39 5.57
N LEU A 18 20.54 -0.44 5.15
CA LEU A 18 21.61 -1.12 5.90
C LEU A 18 21.86 -0.44 7.26
N HIS A 19 21.85 0.90 7.31
CA HIS A 19 22.02 1.64 8.56
C HIS A 19 20.89 1.34 9.56
N TYR A 20 19.63 1.49 9.14
CA TYR A 20 18.47 1.25 10.01
C TYR A 20 18.17 -0.22 10.27
N ARG A 21 18.83 -1.15 9.55
CA ARG A 21 18.72 -2.58 9.82
C ARG A 21 19.82 -3.08 10.77
N ASN A 22 21.07 -2.65 10.56
CA ASN A 22 22.23 -3.27 11.22
C ASN A 22 22.85 -2.40 12.33
N VAL A 23 22.75 -1.07 12.23
CA VAL A 23 23.44 -0.14 13.12
C VAL A 23 22.46 0.50 14.10
N ALA A 24 21.38 1.08 13.57
CA ALA A 24 20.39 1.82 14.33
C ALA A 24 18.99 1.26 14.08
N GLN A 25 18.73 0.03 14.53
CA GLN A 25 17.42 -0.59 14.39
C GLN A 25 16.35 0.21 15.12
N CYS A 26 15.48 0.87 14.36
CA CYS A 26 14.44 1.72 14.90
C CYS A 26 13.16 1.69 14.07
N GLY A 27 12.05 2.07 14.71
CA GLY A 27 10.76 2.30 14.08
C GLY A 27 10.09 3.51 14.73
N PHE A 28 9.13 4.10 14.05
CA PHE A 28 8.38 5.24 14.56
C PHE A 28 6.87 5.02 14.34
N SER A 29 6.08 5.73 15.13
CA SER A 29 4.63 5.80 14.99
C SER A 29 4.19 7.24 14.80
N LEU A 30 3.10 7.43 14.07
CA LEU A 30 2.49 8.73 13.83
C LEU A 30 0.96 8.59 13.89
N THR A 31 0.32 9.54 14.53
CA THR A 31 -1.15 9.64 14.58
C THR A 31 -1.59 10.88 13.82
N ALA A 32 -2.48 10.70 12.85
CA ALA A 32 -3.09 11.79 12.10
C ALA A 32 -4.61 11.70 12.17
N LYS A 33 -5.29 12.85 12.20
CA LYS A 33 -6.74 12.93 12.05
C LYS A 33 -7.07 12.97 10.56
N ILE A 34 -7.81 11.97 10.09
CA ILE A 34 -8.29 11.89 8.70
C ILE A 34 -9.75 12.33 8.68
N ASP A 35 -10.08 13.28 7.81
CA ASP A 35 -11.47 13.66 7.58
C ASP A 35 -12.18 12.56 6.77
N ILE A 36 -13.23 11.99 7.37
CA ILE A 36 -14.02 10.90 6.81
C ILE A 36 -15.46 11.32 6.48
N THR A 37 -15.78 12.61 6.51
CA THR A 37 -17.15 13.12 6.32
C THR A 37 -17.78 12.60 5.02
N HIS A 38 -17.09 12.75 3.89
CA HIS A 38 -17.56 12.25 2.59
C HIS A 38 -17.62 10.71 2.50
N LEU A 39 -16.72 10.02 3.21
CA LEU A 39 -16.74 8.56 3.26
C LEU A 39 -17.99 8.07 3.99
N LEU A 40 -18.34 8.67 5.13
CA LEU A 40 -19.53 8.30 5.90
C LEU A 40 -20.81 8.47 5.08
N SER A 41 -20.99 9.61 4.40
CA SER A 41 -22.13 9.83 3.50
C SER A 41 -22.20 8.74 2.41
N SER A 42 -21.07 8.44 1.77
CA SER A 42 -20.99 7.42 0.73
C SER A 42 -21.31 6.00 1.22
N LEU A 43 -20.96 5.68 2.47
CA LEU A 43 -21.21 4.36 3.06
C LEU A 43 -22.70 4.15 3.33
N VAL A 44 -23.39 5.20 3.79
CA VAL A 44 -24.85 5.17 4.03
C VAL A 44 -25.59 4.97 2.72
N GLU A 45 -25.25 5.74 1.69
CA GLU A 45 -25.86 5.63 0.35
C GLU A 45 -25.67 4.24 -0.26
N LYS A 46 -24.50 3.63 -0.07
CA LYS A 46 -24.14 2.31 -0.64
C LYS A 46 -24.44 1.14 0.27
N GLN A 47 -24.98 1.38 1.47
CA GLN A 47 -25.26 0.37 2.51
C GLN A 47 -24.04 -0.50 2.88
N TYR A 48 -22.85 0.10 2.91
CA TYR A 48 -21.63 -0.58 3.33
C TYR A 48 -21.34 -0.37 4.81
N LYS A 49 -20.82 -1.42 5.46
CA LYS A 49 -20.36 -1.36 6.86
C LYS A 49 -19.02 -0.63 6.93
N PHE A 50 -18.88 0.29 7.89
CA PHE A 50 -17.68 1.12 8.07
C PHE A 50 -16.38 0.31 8.22
N TYR A 51 -16.34 -0.64 9.15
CA TYR A 51 -15.11 -1.37 9.49
C TYR A 51 -14.51 -2.17 8.32
N PRO A 52 -15.25 -3.04 7.59
CA PRO A 52 -14.69 -3.73 6.44
C PRO A 52 -14.30 -2.77 5.31
N THR A 53 -15.00 -1.64 5.14
CA THR A 53 -14.58 -0.63 4.15
C THR A 53 -13.25 0.02 4.54
N MET A 54 -13.04 0.36 5.81
CA MET A 54 -11.75 0.89 6.27
C MET A 54 -10.61 -0.10 6.04
N ILE A 55 -10.81 -1.38 6.36
CA ILE A 55 -9.82 -2.44 6.09
C ILE A 55 -9.50 -2.50 4.60
N TYR A 56 -10.53 -2.46 3.74
CA TYR A 56 -10.34 -2.48 2.29
C TYR A 56 -9.56 -1.26 1.78
N LEU A 57 -9.91 -0.06 2.24
CA LEU A 57 -9.24 1.19 1.82
C LEU A 57 -7.77 1.20 2.24
N ILE A 58 -7.47 0.82 3.50
CA ILE A 58 -6.10 0.71 4.00
C ILE A 58 -5.33 -0.34 3.19
N SER A 59 -5.91 -1.52 3.01
CA SER A 59 -5.30 -2.61 2.25
C SER A 59 -5.03 -2.21 0.80
N LYS A 60 -5.92 -1.44 0.17
CA LYS A 60 -5.73 -0.93 -1.19
C LYS A 60 -4.51 -0.01 -1.27
N VAL A 61 -4.33 0.89 -0.31
CA VAL A 61 -3.18 1.80 -0.25
C VAL A 61 -1.90 1.01 0.02
N VAL A 62 -1.88 0.14 1.02
CA VAL A 62 -0.73 -0.72 1.34
C VAL A 62 -0.30 -1.57 0.13
N ASN A 63 -1.25 -2.09 -0.65
CA ASN A 63 -0.98 -2.85 -1.86
C ASN A 63 -0.60 -2.00 -3.09
N SER A 64 -0.72 -0.68 -3.03
CA SER A 64 -0.31 0.22 -4.11
C SER A 64 1.17 0.60 -4.03
N TYR A 65 1.77 0.59 -2.83
CA TYR A 65 3.14 1.03 -2.58
C TYR A 65 4.05 -0.13 -2.14
N SER A 66 5.15 -0.36 -2.85
CA SER A 66 6.06 -1.49 -2.64
C SER A 66 6.69 -1.54 -1.24
N GLU A 67 7.00 -0.38 -0.68
CA GLU A 67 7.66 -0.19 0.61
C GLU A 67 6.85 -0.75 1.78
N PHE A 68 5.52 -0.81 1.69
CA PHE A 68 4.67 -1.42 2.72
C PHE A 68 4.56 -2.94 2.59
N ARG A 69 5.12 -3.53 1.54
CA ARG A 69 5.08 -4.99 1.30
C ARG A 69 6.44 -5.66 1.47
N MET A 70 7.49 -4.91 1.79
CA MET A 70 8.83 -5.47 1.93
C MET A 70 8.87 -6.50 3.08
N ALA A 71 9.52 -7.64 2.81
CA ALA A 71 9.76 -8.69 3.78
C ALA A 71 11.15 -9.29 3.58
N ILE A 72 11.67 -9.94 4.63
CA ILE A 72 12.89 -10.75 4.54
C ILE A 72 12.48 -12.20 4.41
N LYS A 73 13.03 -12.88 3.40
CA LYS A 73 12.83 -14.31 3.20
C LYS A 73 14.17 -14.91 2.77
N ASP A 74 14.62 -15.93 3.48
CA ASP A 74 15.89 -16.61 3.20
C ASP A 74 17.09 -15.61 3.14
N GLU A 75 17.12 -14.66 4.08
CA GLU A 75 18.08 -13.53 4.16
C GLU A 75 18.04 -12.52 2.99
N GLU A 76 17.10 -12.66 2.06
CA GLU A 76 16.92 -11.75 0.93
C GLU A 76 15.76 -10.78 1.16
N LEU A 77 15.92 -9.53 0.70
CA LEU A 77 14.84 -8.55 0.67
C LEU A 77 13.91 -8.84 -0.52
N ILE A 78 12.64 -9.10 -0.22
CA ILE A 78 11.62 -9.42 -1.22
C ILE A 78 10.42 -8.48 -1.14
N ILE A 79 9.73 -8.34 -2.26
CA ILE A 79 8.44 -7.65 -2.37
C ILE A 79 7.42 -8.64 -2.93
N PRO A 80 6.46 -9.13 -2.13
CA PRO A 80 5.32 -9.90 -2.62
C PRO A 80 4.50 -9.06 -3.61
N TYR A 81 4.00 -9.72 -4.66
CA TYR A 81 3.06 -9.07 -5.56
C TYR A 81 1.80 -8.71 -4.77
N GLY A 82 1.43 -7.43 -4.82
CA GLY A 82 0.18 -6.95 -4.23
C GLY A 82 -1.01 -7.57 -4.97
N PHE A 83 -2.11 -7.79 -4.25
CA PHE A 83 -3.37 -8.13 -4.90
C PHE A 83 -3.80 -6.94 -5.78
N GLN A 84 -3.69 -7.08 -7.09
CA GLN A 84 -4.17 -6.07 -8.04
C GLN A 84 -5.69 -6.05 -7.98
N VAL A 85 -6.25 -5.16 -7.16
CA VAL A 85 -7.68 -4.86 -7.24
C VAL A 85 -7.89 -4.15 -8.57
N ALA A 86 -8.54 -4.83 -9.52
CA ALA A 86 -8.92 -4.25 -10.80
C ALA A 86 -9.62 -2.90 -10.54
N SER A 87 -8.94 -1.81 -10.85
CA SER A 87 -9.58 -0.51 -10.88
C SER A 87 -10.57 -0.58 -12.05
N ARG A 88 -11.88 -0.54 -11.75
CA ARG A 88 -12.87 -0.18 -12.77
C ARG A 88 -12.41 1.17 -13.31
N ARG A 89 -11.83 1.18 -14.52
CA ARG A 89 -11.80 2.37 -15.35
C ARG A 89 -13.27 2.79 -15.49
N GLN A 90 -13.66 3.92 -14.91
CA GLN A 90 -14.87 4.59 -15.36
C GLN A 90 -14.63 4.89 -16.83
N GLY A 91 -15.40 4.23 -17.71
CA GLY A 91 -15.41 4.54 -19.12
C GLY A 91 -15.81 5.99 -19.28
N ASN A 92 -14.89 6.79 -19.81
CA ASN A 92 -15.22 8.07 -20.38
C ASN A 92 -15.61 7.79 -21.84
N GLU A 93 -16.83 7.32 -22.05
CA GLU A 93 -17.49 7.46 -23.34
C GLU A 93 -17.96 8.92 -23.43
N SER A 94 -17.16 9.76 -24.08
CA SER A 94 -17.66 11.04 -24.59
C SER A 94 -18.36 10.78 -25.93
N PRO A 95 -19.65 11.14 -26.09
CA PRO A 95 -20.30 11.11 -27.38
C PRO A 95 -19.93 12.37 -28.18
N GLY A 96 -19.45 12.18 -29.41
CA GLY A 96 -19.52 13.19 -30.46
C GLY A 96 -18.19 13.77 -30.95
N ALA A 97 -17.71 13.24 -32.07
CA ALA A 97 -17.42 13.98 -33.30
C ALA A 97 -17.37 12.99 -34.47
#